data_AF-A0A1X1EUZ2-F1
#
_entry.id   AF-A0A1X1EUZ2-F1
#
_cell.length_a   1.000
_cell.length_b   1.000
_cell.length_c   1.000
_cell.angle_alpha   90.00
_cell.angle_beta   90.00
_cell.angle_gamma   90.00
#
_symmetry.space_group_name_H-M   'P 1'
#
loop_
_entity.id
_entity.type
_entity.pdbx_description
1 polymer ?
#
loop_
_entity_poly.entity_id
_entity_poly.type
_entity_poly.pdbx_seq_one_letter_code
_entity_poly.pdbx_strand_id
1 'polypeptide(L)'
;MKDYYKIDLETFMQNNKPLIAEIKSKAPVYADDMGMDEVQYINREIKRAHLEYIESLGIKDPYEYYITQHEDDRYLADQLIAQHRKALRPAS
;
A
#
# COMPACT_ATOMS: atom_id res chain seq x y z
N MET A 1 -0.15 6.18 -16.49
CA MET A 1 0.93 5.79 -15.57
C MET A 1 0.40 4.68 -14.67
N LYS A 2 1.18 3.63 -14.40
CA LYS A 2 0.74 2.55 -13.52
C LYS A 2 0.53 3.10 -12.10
N ASP A 3 -0.47 2.58 -11.40
CA ASP A 3 -0.64 2.84 -9.98
C ASP A 3 0.12 1.76 -9.21
N TYR A 4 1.41 1.99 -8.98
CA TYR A 4 2.29 1.02 -8.34
C TYR A 4 1.85 0.66 -6.93
N TYR A 5 1.24 1.61 -6.20
CA TYR A 5 0.65 1.33 -4.89
C TYR A 5 -0.49 0.34 -4.99
N LYS A 6 -1.41 0.55 -5.95
CA LYS A 6 -2.54 -0.37 -6.16
C LYS A 6 -2.07 -1.77 -6.55
N ILE A 7 -1.07 -1.88 -7.43
CA ILE A 7 -0.50 -3.18 -7.85
C ILE A 7 0.13 -3.90 -6.65
N ASP A 8 0.90 -3.18 -5.82
CA ASP A 8 1.51 -3.75 -4.62
C ASP A 8 0.47 -4.18 -3.59
N LEU A 9 -0.56 -3.37 -3.37
CA LEU A 9 -1.67 -3.68 -2.47
C LEU A 9 -2.44 -4.93 -2.91
N GLU A 10 -2.73 -5.05 -4.21
CA GLU A 10 -3.38 -6.24 -4.77
C GLU A 10 -2.51 -7.49 -4.59
N THR A 11 -1.21 -7.38 -4.83
CA THR A 11 -0.23 -8.46 -4.60
C THR A 11 -0.18 -8.85 -3.12
N PHE A 12 -0.13 -7.87 -2.22
CA PHE A 12 -0.18 -8.09 -0.77
C PHE A 12 -1.45 -8.83 -0.36
N MET A 13 -2.63 -8.42 -0.85
CA MET A 13 -3.90 -9.10 -0.56
C MET A 13 -3.93 -10.55 -1.07
N GLN A 14 -3.37 -10.81 -2.25
CA GLN A 14 -3.29 -12.15 -2.82
C GLN A 14 -2.37 -13.08 -2.03
N ASN A 15 -1.28 -12.55 -1.49
CA ASN A 15 -0.32 -13.30 -0.68
C ASN A 15 -0.79 -13.49 0.77
N ASN A 16 -1.69 -12.63 1.26
CA ASN A 16 -2.17 -12.64 2.64
C ASN A 16 -3.66 -12.98 2.78
N LYS A 17 -4.20 -13.85 1.92
CA LYS A 17 -5.63 -14.24 1.92
C LYS A 17 -6.19 -14.60 3.32
N PRO A 18 -5.49 -15.34 4.19
CA PRO A 18 -5.99 -15.63 5.54
C PRO A 18 -6.23 -14.38 6.37
N LEU A 19 -5.28 -13.43 6.37
CA LEU A 19 -5.41 -12.14 7.06
C LEU A 19 -6.58 -11.33 6.48
N ILE A 20 -6.73 -11.29 5.15
CA ILE A 20 -7.85 -10.59 4.52
C ILE A 20 -9.20 -11.19 4.91
N ALA A 21 -9.27 -12.52 5.03
CA ALA A 21 -10.47 -13.21 5.49
C ALA A 21 -10.79 -12.87 6.97
N GLU A 22 -9.76 -12.77 7.82
CA GLU A 22 -9.93 -12.36 9.22
C GLU A 22 -10.40 -10.91 9.35
N ILE A 23 -9.86 -9.98 8.56
CA ILE A 23 -10.32 -8.58 8.54
C ILE A 23 -11.81 -8.53 8.15
N LYS A 24 -12.20 -9.29 7.12
CA LYS A 24 -13.58 -9.35 6.65
C LYS A 24 -14.54 -9.97 7.66
N SER A 25 -14.14 -11.01 8.38
CA SER A 25 -15.02 -11.65 9.38
C SER A 25 -15.28 -10.75 10.59
N LYS A 26 -14.34 -9.85 10.89
CA LYS A 26 -14.44 -8.86 11.97
C LYS A 26 -15.25 -7.60 11.57
N ALA A 27 -15.33 -7.30 10.27
CA ALA A 27 -15.91 -6.05 9.78
C ALA A 27 -17.35 -5.74 10.28
N PRO A 28 -18.30 -6.69 10.33
CA PRO A 28 -19.67 -6.37 10.75
C PRO A 28 -19.78 -5.84 12.19
N VAL A 29 -18.87 -6.25 13.08
CA VAL A 29 -18.87 -5.81 14.49
C VAL A 29 -18.11 -4.49 14.63
N TYR A 30 -16.87 -4.44 14.14
CA TYR A 30 -16.02 -3.27 14.38
C TYR A 30 -16.39 -2.07 13.51
N ALA A 31 -17.00 -2.27 12.33
CA ALA A 31 -17.48 -1.17 11.52
C ALA A 31 -18.62 -0.42 12.23
N ASP A 32 -19.57 -1.16 12.83
CA ASP A 32 -20.68 -0.60 13.61
C ASP A 32 -20.18 0.13 14.86
N ASP A 33 -19.28 -0.49 15.64
CA ASP A 33 -18.67 0.13 16.83
C ASP A 33 -17.96 1.46 16.50
N MET A 34 -17.43 1.59 15.28
CA MET A 34 -16.75 2.79 14.80
C MET A 34 -17.64 3.74 14.00
N GLY A 35 -18.92 3.43 13.82
CA GLY A 35 -19.85 4.23 13.03
C GLY A 35 -19.45 4.38 11.55
N MET A 36 -18.84 3.34 10.97
CA MET A 36 -18.38 3.32 9.58
C MET A 36 -19.03 2.19 8.78
N ASP A 37 -19.01 2.31 7.46
CA ASP A 37 -19.45 1.23 6.58
C ASP A 37 -18.43 0.07 6.58
N GLU A 38 -18.91 -1.17 6.43
CA GLU A 38 -18.05 -2.37 6.44
C GLU A 38 -16.95 -2.31 5.38
N VAL A 39 -17.25 -1.80 4.17
CA VAL A 39 -16.26 -1.67 3.09
C VAL A 39 -15.22 -0.61 3.45
N GLN A 40 -15.62 0.46 4.13
CA GLN A 40 -14.69 1.47 4.64
C GLN A 40 -13.75 0.88 5.70
N TYR A 41 -14.29 0.12 6.64
CA TYR A 41 -13.51 -0.59 7.67
C TYR A 41 -12.50 -1.54 7.02
N ILE A 42 -12.97 -2.42 6.14
CA ILE A 42 -12.11 -3.41 5.46
C ILE A 42 -10.98 -2.71 4.70
N ASN A 43 -11.30 -1.67 3.93
CA ASN A 43 -10.29 -0.91 3.19
C ASN A 43 -9.29 -0.25 4.13
N ARG A 44 -9.74 0.32 5.24
CA ARG A 44 -8.86 0.95 6.24
C ARG A 44 -7.89 -0.08 6.85
N GLU A 45 -8.40 -1.23 7.29
CA GLU A 45 -7.59 -2.25 7.95
C GLU A 45 -6.60 -2.92 6.98
N ILE A 46 -7.02 -3.16 5.73
CA ILE A 46 -6.12 -3.69 4.70
C ILE A 46 -4.98 -2.71 4.42
N LYS A 47 -5.29 -1.41 4.29
CA LYS A 47 -4.27 -0.38 4.09
C LYS A 47 -3.32 -0.28 5.28
N ARG A 48 -3.85 -0.38 6.51
CA ARG A 48 -3.02 -0.36 7.72
C ARG A 48 -2.08 -1.56 7.76
N ALA A 49 -2.59 -2.77 7.55
CA ALA A 49 -1.79 -3.99 7.53
C ALA A 49 -0.72 -3.97 6.43
N HIS A 50 -1.05 -3.40 5.26
CA HIS A 50 -0.08 -3.21 4.18
C HIS A 50 1.04 -2.24 4.58
N LEU A 51 0.72 -1.10 5.19
CA LEU A 51 1.72 -0.16 5.68
C LEU A 51 2.60 -0.78 6.78
N GLU A 52 2.01 -1.48 7.75
CA GLU A 52 2.74 -2.20 8.79
C GLU A 52 3.70 -3.25 8.19
N TYR A 53 3.27 -3.95 7.13
CA TYR A 53 4.11 -4.88 6.39
C TYR A 53 5.31 -4.16 5.73
N ILE A 54 5.08 -3.06 5.02
CA ILE A 54 6.15 -2.27 4.39
C ILE A 54 7.13 -1.73 5.43
N GLU A 55 6.64 -1.23 6.56
CA GLU A 55 7.47 -0.76 7.68
C GLU A 55 8.31 -1.90 8.28
N SER A 56 7.74 -3.10 8.40
CA SER A 56 8.46 -4.28 8.92
C SER A 56 9.64 -4.71 8.05
N LEU A 57 9.64 -4.37 6.75
CA LEU A 57 10.75 -4.60 5.83
C LEU A 57 11.86 -3.54 5.94
N GLY A 58 11.69 -2.53 6.80
CA GLY A 58 12.64 -1.42 6.96
C GLY A 58 12.63 -0.42 5.80
N ILE A 59 11.58 -0.41 4.98
CA ILE A 59 11.44 0.47 3.83
C ILE A 59 11.10 1.88 4.31
N LYS A 60 11.95 2.85 3.93
CA LYS A 60 11.78 4.27 4.31
C LYS A 60 10.94 5.08 3.33
N ASP A 61 10.96 4.68 2.06
CA ASP A 61 10.19 5.33 1.01
C ASP A 61 9.34 4.26 0.31
N PRO A 62 8.07 4.11 0.72
CA PRO A 62 7.16 3.15 0.11
C PRO A 62 6.94 3.42 -1.38
N TYR A 63 6.97 4.68 -1.84
CA TYR A 63 6.76 5.01 -3.25
C TYR A 63 7.87 4.45 -4.12
N GLU A 64 9.13 4.66 -3.72
CA GLU A 64 10.27 4.08 -4.42
C GLU A 64 10.26 2.55 -4.40
N TYR A 65 9.85 1.96 -3.27
CA TYR A 65 9.71 0.52 -3.16
C TYR A 65 8.67 -0.03 -4.15
N TYR A 66 7.46 0.55 -4.22
CA TYR A 66 6.41 0.08 -5.12
C TYR A 66 6.86 0.13 -6.59
N ILE A 67 7.55 1.18 -7.00
CA ILE A 67 8.11 1.28 -8.36
C ILE A 67 9.14 0.18 -8.59
N THR A 68 10.08 0.02 -7.66
CA THR A 68 11.17 -0.96 -7.78
C THR A 68 10.66 -2.39 -7.88
N GLN A 69 9.53 -2.71 -7.23
CA GLN A 69 8.94 -4.05 -7.28
C GLN A 69 8.12 -4.32 -8.56
N HIS A 70 7.47 -3.29 -9.13
CA HIS A 70 6.40 -3.49 -10.12
C HIS A 70 6.65 -2.78 -11.47
N GLU A 71 7.76 -2.07 -11.64
CA GLU A 71 8.19 -1.54 -12.93
C GLU A 71 9.33 -2.38 -13.53
N ASP A 72 9.02 -3.08 -14.63
CA ASP A 72 9.99 -3.89 -15.36
C ASP A 72 10.96 -3.03 -16.18
N ASP A 73 10.50 -1.86 -16.66
CA ASP A 73 11.36 -0.91 -17.36
C ASP A 73 12.22 -0.13 -16.35
N ARG A 74 13.47 -0.59 -16.18
CA ARG A 74 14.45 0.03 -15.28
C ARG A 74 14.68 1.51 -15.56
N TYR A 75 14.70 1.92 -16.83
CA TYR A 75 14.93 3.31 -17.17
C TYR A 75 13.76 4.19 -16.73
N LEU A 76 12.54 3.72 -16.98
CA LEU A 76 11.34 4.40 -16.49
C LEU A 76 11.30 4.43 -14.95
N ALA A 77 11.61 3.31 -14.28
CA ALA A 77 11.67 3.23 -12.82
C ALA A 77 12.60 4.29 -12.22
N ASP A 78 13.82 4.39 -12.74
CA ASP A 78 14.81 5.38 -12.30
C ASP A 78 14.33 6.82 -12.52
N GLN A 79 13.67 7.10 -13.65
CA GLN A 79 13.11 8.43 -13.94
C GLN A 79 12.03 8.82 -12.93
N LEU A 80 11.12 7.89 -12.60
CA LEU A 80 10.02 8.14 -11.67
C LEU A 80 10.53 8.37 -10.24
N ILE A 81 11.49 7.55 -9.80
CA ILE A 81 12.14 7.70 -8.50
C ILE A 81 12.87 9.04 -8.42
N ALA A 82 13.61 9.42 -9.46
CA ALA A 82 14.29 10.71 -9.52
C ALA A 82 13.30 11.89 -9.47
N GLN A 83 12.16 11.79 -10.15
CA GLN A 83 11.10 12.80 -10.09
C GLN A 83 10.50 12.91 -8.69
N HIS A 84 10.23 11.79 -8.03
CA HIS A 84 9.71 11.75 -6.66
C HIS A 84 10.65 12.40 -5.65
N ARG A 85 11.93 12.01 -5.67
CA ARG A 85 12.96 12.60 -4.80
C ARG A 85 13.11 14.11 -4.99
N LYS A 86 12.96 14.61 -6.22
CA LYS A 86 12.96 16.05 -6.52
C LYS A 86 11.74 16.74 -5.92
N ALA A 87 10.55 16.13 -6.02
CA ALA A 87 9.32 16.69 -5.44
C ALA A 87 9.37 16.78 -3.90
N LEU A 88 10.05 15.83 -3.24
CA LEU A 88 10.24 15.83 -1.79
C LEU A 88 11.27 16.85 -1.28
N ARG A 89 12.12 17.38 -2.17
CA ARG A 89 13.11 18.41 -1.85
C ARG A 89 12.65 19.74 -2.45
N PRO A 90 11.83 20.54 -1.74
CA PRO A 90 11.50 21.88 -2.22
C PRO A 90 12.80 22.64 -2.45
N ALA A 91 12.92 23.25 -3.63
CA ALA A 91 14.07 24.05 -4.01
C ALA A 91 14.35 25.06 -2.89
N SER A 92 15.53 24.93 -2.28
CA SER A 92 16.03 25.86 -1.27
C SER A 92 16.44 27.17 -1.91
#